data_AF-A0A3S3T3J9-F1
#
_entry.id   AF-A0A3S3T3J9-F1
#
_cell.length_a   1.000
_cell.length_b   1.000
_cell.length_c   1.000
_cell.angle_alpha   90.00
_cell.angle_beta   90.00
_cell.angle_gamma   90.00
#
_symmetry.space_group_name_H-M   'P 1'
#
loop_
_entity.id
_entity.type
_entity.pdbx_description
1 polymer ?
#
loop_
_entity_poly.entity_id
_entity_poly.type
_entity_poly.pdbx_seq_one_letter_code
_entity_poly.pdbx_strand_id
1 'polypeptide(L)'
;MRSHPILNEDQPMTTRRTFLATSLALTATLAAPAAVAGDDGLYKDVFDPQSSFVRVLSSGPGVAAVDGTRIDDFTGGLSSYVNVMPGQVALTHSGGTTDLEIAPSTHYTVILRDGAAPEMLTDALQLNPAKSDVSLYNLSAAGGVDLFVPAARAVALKAVPVNGAKSVALKAPLTLDFDFRAGETTLASVAAVELKRRAGVSIVLTGADGGYAAVAVPNTYLR
;
A
#
# COMPACT_ATOMS: atom_id res chain seq x y z
N MET A 1 -24.66 60.68 8.57
CA MET A 1 -23.58 61.46 9.20
C MET A 1 -24.11 61.92 10.56
N ARG A 2 -23.52 61.43 11.67
CA ARG A 2 -23.76 61.83 13.07
C ARG A 2 -25.15 61.48 13.64
N SER A 3 -25.35 60.90 14.84
CA SER A 3 -24.48 60.43 15.92
C SER A 3 -25.35 59.55 16.85
N HIS A 4 -24.79 58.48 17.43
CA HIS A 4 -25.17 57.96 18.76
C HIS A 4 -24.98 59.08 19.82
N PRO A 5 -25.43 59.03 21.11
CA PRO A 5 -25.58 57.81 21.91
C PRO A 5 -26.56 57.88 23.13
N ILE A 6 -26.61 56.78 23.93
CA ILE A 6 -26.51 56.71 25.42
C ILE A 6 -27.58 57.46 26.27
N LEU A 7 -28.09 56.99 27.41
CA LEU A 7 -28.03 55.79 28.28
C LEU A 7 -28.75 56.25 29.56
N ASN A 8 -29.45 55.35 30.26
CA ASN A 8 -29.77 55.45 31.70
C ASN A 8 -30.66 56.65 32.13
N GLU A 9 -31.32 56.67 33.29
CA GLU A 9 -31.37 55.89 34.51
C GLU A 9 -32.69 56.33 35.17
N ASP A 10 -33.44 55.42 35.79
CA ASP A 10 -34.09 55.76 37.06
C ASP A 10 -34.59 54.48 37.75
N GLN A 11 -33.86 54.10 38.79
CA GLN A 11 -34.38 53.28 39.88
C GLN A 11 -35.19 54.20 40.80
N PRO A 12 -36.20 53.70 41.52
CA PRO A 12 -35.93 53.57 42.94
C PRO A 12 -36.55 52.35 43.63
N MET A 13 -35.67 51.75 44.43
CA MET A 13 -35.80 51.44 45.86
C MET A 13 -37.02 50.66 46.38
N THR A 14 -36.73 49.39 46.67
CA THR A 14 -36.71 48.82 48.04
C THR A 14 -37.94 49.01 48.92
N THR A 15 -38.61 47.91 49.31
CA THR A 15 -38.89 47.59 50.73
C THR A 15 -39.19 46.11 50.93
N ARG A 16 -38.19 45.44 51.53
CA ARG A 16 -38.23 44.40 52.58
C ARG A 16 -39.47 43.49 52.70
N ARG A 17 -39.21 42.18 52.78
CA ARG A 17 -39.26 41.43 54.05
C ARG A 17 -38.64 40.03 53.91
N THR A 18 -37.47 39.89 54.53
CA THR A 18 -36.93 38.74 55.28
C THR A 18 -37.75 37.46 55.30
N PHE A 19 -37.14 36.37 54.82
CA PHE A 19 -37.23 35.08 55.50
C PHE A 19 -35.86 34.38 55.47
N LEU A 20 -35.45 33.94 56.67
CA LEU A 20 -34.32 33.07 56.95
C LEU A 20 -34.45 31.74 56.20
N ALA A 21 -33.37 31.29 55.56
CA ALA A 21 -33.02 29.86 55.49
C ALA A 21 -31.53 29.75 55.11
N THR A 22 -30.66 29.45 56.07
CA THR A 22 -30.07 28.12 56.29
C THR A 22 -29.00 27.75 55.26
N SER A 23 -27.79 27.68 55.78
CA SER A 23 -26.50 27.34 55.20
C SER A 23 -26.49 26.00 54.46
N LEU A 24 -25.86 25.95 53.28
CA LEU A 24 -25.15 24.78 52.81
C LEU A 24 -23.94 25.21 51.96
N ALA A 25 -22.75 25.15 52.56
CA ALA A 25 -21.49 25.38 51.86
C ALA A 25 -21.23 24.18 50.94
N LEU A 26 -21.37 24.40 49.62
CA LEU A 26 -21.02 23.42 48.59
C LEU A 26 -19.55 23.63 48.21
N THR A 27 -18.66 22.81 48.77
CA THR A 27 -17.26 22.70 48.33
C THR A 27 -17.21 22.04 46.96
N ALA A 28 -17.16 22.86 45.90
CA ALA A 28 -16.89 22.40 44.54
C ALA A 28 -15.42 21.94 44.45
N THR A 29 -15.18 20.64 44.56
CA THR A 29 -13.92 20.02 44.16
C THR A 29 -13.87 20.01 42.63
N LEU A 30 -12.97 20.81 42.05
CA LEU A 30 -12.65 20.71 40.63
C LEU A 30 -11.99 19.36 40.38
N ALA A 31 -12.77 18.38 39.89
CA ALA A 31 -12.21 17.20 39.26
C ALA A 31 -11.61 17.63 37.92
N ALA A 32 -10.29 17.83 37.89
CA ALA A 32 -9.56 17.97 36.64
C ALA A 32 -9.75 16.67 35.83
N PRO A 33 -10.17 16.71 34.56
CA PRO A 33 -10.10 15.53 33.73
C PRO A 33 -8.63 15.14 33.61
N ALA A 34 -8.32 13.89 33.95
CA ALA A 34 -7.02 13.30 33.66
C ALA A 34 -6.83 13.37 32.14
N ALA A 35 -5.95 14.25 31.69
CA ALA A 35 -5.44 14.21 30.33
C ALA A 35 -4.71 12.88 30.19
N VAL A 36 -5.33 11.95 29.47
CA VAL A 36 -4.67 10.75 28.97
C VAL A 36 -3.70 11.26 27.91
N ALA A 37 -2.47 11.54 28.31
CA ALA A 37 -1.37 11.77 27.38
C ALA A 37 -1.09 10.43 26.70
N GLY A 38 -1.76 10.18 25.57
CA GLY A 38 -1.41 9.10 24.67
C GLY A 38 -0.05 9.42 24.06
N ASP A 39 0.98 8.71 24.50
CA ASP A 39 2.33 8.68 23.90
C ASP A 39 2.33 7.86 22.58
N ASP A 40 1.23 7.97 21.84
CA ASP A 40 0.81 7.07 20.76
C ASP A 40 1.43 7.47 19.40
N GLY A 41 2.66 7.97 19.41
CA GLY A 41 3.24 8.56 18.19
C GLY A 41 4.75 8.70 18.11
N LEU A 42 5.53 8.22 19.09
CA LEU A 42 6.98 8.44 19.07
C LEU A 42 7.77 7.34 18.35
N TYR A 43 7.19 6.15 18.18
CA TYR A 43 7.82 5.06 17.45
C TYR A 43 7.02 4.77 16.18
N LYS A 44 7.64 5.00 15.03
CA LYS A 44 7.16 4.39 13.79
C LYS A 44 7.48 2.91 13.91
N ASP A 45 6.51 2.03 13.68
CA ASP A 45 6.80 0.61 13.47
C ASP A 45 7.73 0.50 12.27
N VAL A 46 9.01 0.24 12.57
CA VAL A 46 10.03 -0.05 11.57
C VAL A 46 10.18 -1.55 11.57
N PHE A 47 10.02 -2.16 10.39
CA PHE A 47 10.26 -3.58 10.21
C PHE A 47 11.68 -3.96 10.63
N ASP A 48 11.86 -5.17 11.17
CA ASP A 48 13.18 -5.68 11.50
C ASP A 48 14.06 -5.71 10.22
N PRO A 49 15.33 -5.26 10.27
CA PRO A 49 16.21 -5.29 9.11
C PRO A 49 16.42 -6.68 8.49
N GLN A 50 16.22 -7.75 9.26
CA GLN A 50 16.28 -9.14 8.79
C GLN A 50 14.96 -9.64 8.23
N SER A 51 13.85 -8.94 8.48
CA SER A 51 12.56 -9.34 7.92
C SER A 51 12.61 -9.37 6.40
N SER A 52 11.77 -10.24 5.86
CA SER A 52 11.49 -10.34 4.43
C SER A 52 10.04 -9.99 4.17
N PHE A 53 9.71 -9.88 2.89
CA PHE A 53 8.40 -9.44 2.44
C PHE A 53 7.86 -10.42 1.41
N VAL A 54 6.68 -10.95 1.66
CA VAL A 54 6.02 -11.90 0.77
C VAL A 54 4.67 -11.31 0.36
N ARG A 55 4.38 -11.32 -0.93
CA ARG A 55 3.04 -11.02 -1.44
C ARG A 55 2.55 -12.12 -2.36
N VAL A 56 1.27 -12.06 -2.67
CA VAL A 56 0.60 -13.02 -3.54
C VAL A 56 0.16 -12.33 -4.83
N LEU A 57 0.37 -13.03 -5.94
CA LEU A 57 -0.14 -12.68 -7.27
C LEU A 57 -1.10 -13.78 -7.72
N SER A 58 -2.38 -13.46 -7.90
CA SER A 58 -3.41 -14.39 -8.34
C SER A 58 -4.21 -13.84 -9.52
N SER A 59 -4.67 -14.72 -10.42
CA SER A 59 -5.46 -14.37 -11.60
C SER A 59 -6.94 -14.05 -11.32
N GLY A 60 -7.38 -14.07 -10.06
CA GLY A 60 -8.77 -13.80 -9.67
C GLY A 60 -8.91 -13.31 -8.23
N PRO A 61 -10.16 -13.05 -7.77
CA PRO A 61 -10.41 -12.72 -6.36
C PRO A 61 -9.97 -13.91 -5.51
N GLY A 62 -8.95 -13.68 -4.70
CA GLY A 62 -8.33 -14.71 -3.87
C GLY A 62 -8.43 -14.35 -2.40
N VAL A 63 -8.39 -15.38 -1.56
CA VAL A 63 -8.02 -15.25 -0.16
C VAL A 63 -6.77 -16.09 0.01
N ALA A 64 -5.74 -15.50 0.60
CA ALA A 64 -4.55 -16.20 1.02
C ALA A 64 -4.23 -15.85 2.47
N ALA A 65 -3.32 -16.59 3.09
CA ALA A 65 -2.67 -16.17 4.31
C ALA A 65 -1.18 -16.48 4.23
N VAL A 66 -0.36 -15.53 4.64
CA VAL A 66 1.10 -15.69 4.74
C VAL A 66 1.45 -15.59 6.21
N ASP A 67 2.03 -16.65 6.77
CA ASP A 67 2.37 -16.75 8.19
C ASP A 67 1.16 -16.45 9.11
N GLY A 68 -0.03 -16.95 8.73
CA GLY A 68 -1.28 -16.67 9.43
C GLY A 68 -1.88 -15.27 9.20
N THR A 69 -1.14 -14.35 8.56
CA THR A 69 -1.66 -13.03 8.17
C THR A 69 -2.58 -13.16 6.97
N ARG A 70 -3.87 -12.93 7.17
CA ARG A 70 -4.90 -13.00 6.12
C ARG A 70 -4.73 -11.88 5.09
N ILE A 71 -4.90 -12.25 3.82
CA ILE A 71 -4.88 -11.37 2.65
C ILE A 71 -6.17 -11.61 1.87
N ASP A 72 -7.02 -10.60 1.79
CA ASP A 72 -8.25 -10.60 0.98
C ASP A 72 -8.42 -9.34 0.11
N ASP A 73 -7.48 -8.39 0.20
CA ASP A 73 -7.38 -7.26 -0.71
C ASP A 73 -6.36 -7.54 -1.83
N PHE A 74 -6.87 -7.64 -3.05
CA PHE A 74 -6.10 -7.85 -4.26
C PHE A 74 -6.45 -6.78 -5.29
N THR A 75 -5.49 -5.93 -5.62
CA THR A 75 -5.62 -4.93 -6.69
C THR A 75 -4.89 -5.44 -7.92
N GLY A 76 -5.61 -5.63 -9.05
CA GLY A 76 -5.01 -6.15 -10.28
C GLY A 76 -4.39 -7.55 -10.11
N GLY A 77 -4.92 -8.34 -9.16
CA GLY A 77 -4.40 -9.67 -8.82
C GLY A 77 -3.21 -9.65 -7.85
N LEU A 78 -2.67 -8.48 -7.48
CA LEU A 78 -1.57 -8.36 -6.51
C LEU A 78 -2.09 -7.99 -5.12
N SER A 79 -1.57 -8.66 -4.11
CA SER A 79 -1.71 -8.22 -2.72
C SER A 79 -0.64 -7.19 -2.33
N SER A 80 -0.89 -6.54 -1.20
CA SER A 80 0.19 -5.90 -0.43
C SER A 80 1.23 -6.93 0.04
N TYR A 81 2.46 -6.49 0.27
CA TYR A 81 3.50 -7.29 0.92
C TYR A 81 3.18 -7.49 2.41
N VAL A 82 3.30 -8.73 2.86
CA VAL A 82 3.28 -9.14 4.27
C VAL A 82 4.72 -9.21 4.75
N ASN A 83 5.00 -8.59 5.89
CA ASN A 83 6.28 -8.73 6.57
C ASN A 83 6.34 -10.10 7.25
N VAL A 84 7.45 -10.82 7.08
CA VAL A 84 7.67 -12.14 7.67
C VAL A 84 9.11 -12.25 8.19
N MET A 85 9.31 -13.14 9.15
CA MET A 85 10.66 -13.52 9.56
C MET A 85 11.27 -14.52 8.58
N PRO A 86 12.61 -14.56 8.44
CA PRO A 86 13.28 -15.55 7.61
C PRO A 86 13.08 -16.98 8.13
N GLY A 87 13.15 -17.95 7.23
CA GLY A 87 12.92 -19.37 7.51
C GLY A 87 11.66 -19.90 6.83
N GLN A 88 11.09 -20.95 7.41
CA GLN A 88 9.89 -21.59 6.87
C GLN A 88 8.64 -20.78 7.20
N VAL A 89 7.99 -20.28 6.16
CA VAL A 89 6.77 -19.47 6.23
C VAL A 89 5.61 -20.20 5.56
N ALA A 90 4.52 -20.39 6.29
CA ALA A 90 3.33 -21.06 5.74
C ALA A 90 2.54 -20.12 4.82
N LEU A 91 2.30 -20.54 3.58
CA LEU A 91 1.34 -19.94 2.66
C LEU A 91 0.09 -20.79 2.58
N THR A 92 -1.03 -20.26 3.08
CA THR A 92 -2.34 -20.90 2.95
C THR A 92 -3.13 -20.26 1.81
N HIS A 93 -3.72 -21.07 0.95
CA HIS A 93 -4.55 -20.66 -0.19
C HIS A 93 -5.66 -21.69 -0.43
N SER A 94 -6.51 -21.47 -1.45
CA SER A 94 -7.62 -22.38 -1.79
C SER A 94 -7.19 -23.83 -2.08
N GLY A 95 -5.94 -24.03 -2.50
CA GLY A 95 -5.35 -25.33 -2.79
C GLY A 95 -4.71 -26.03 -1.59
N GLY A 96 -4.71 -25.41 -0.40
CA GLY A 96 -4.09 -25.95 0.82
C GLY A 96 -3.01 -25.03 1.39
N THR A 97 -2.07 -25.62 2.12
CA THR A 97 -0.94 -24.91 2.74
C THR A 97 0.37 -25.40 2.14
N THR A 98 1.25 -24.47 1.77
CA THR A 98 2.59 -24.72 1.23
C THR A 98 3.60 -23.99 2.10
N ASP A 99 4.69 -24.66 2.51
CA ASP A 99 5.79 -24.02 3.22
C ASP A 99 6.75 -23.36 2.23
N LEU A 100 7.06 -22.09 2.46
CA LEU A 100 7.99 -21.28 1.68
C LEU A 100 9.29 -21.09 2.48
N GLU A 101 10.43 -21.37 1.86
CA GLU A 101 11.74 -21.06 2.43
C GLU A 101 12.09 -19.60 2.13
N ILE A 102 12.12 -18.76 3.16
CA ILE A 102 12.32 -17.31 3.04
C ILE A 102 13.72 -16.93 3.53
N ALA A 103 14.55 -16.43 2.62
CA ALA A 103 15.85 -15.84 2.98
C ALA A 103 15.65 -14.48 3.65
N PRO A 104 16.59 -13.99 4.49
CA PRO A 104 16.51 -12.68 5.11
C PRO A 104 16.54 -11.52 4.12
N SER A 105 15.96 -10.38 4.52
CA SER A 105 16.02 -9.10 3.81
C SER A 105 15.62 -9.16 2.32
N THR A 106 14.68 -10.04 1.96
CA THR A 106 14.33 -10.34 0.56
C THR A 106 12.84 -10.07 0.30
N HIS A 107 12.51 -9.67 -0.92
CA HIS A 107 11.13 -9.52 -1.39
C HIS A 107 10.76 -10.69 -2.29
N TYR A 108 9.59 -11.26 -2.08
CA TYR A 108 9.05 -12.39 -2.83
C TYR A 108 7.64 -12.11 -3.32
N THR A 109 7.37 -12.56 -4.54
CA THR A 109 6.01 -12.65 -5.09
C THR A 109 5.70 -14.10 -5.34
N VAL A 110 4.64 -14.62 -4.72
CA VAL A 110 4.16 -15.99 -4.96
C VAL A 110 2.99 -15.95 -5.92
N ILE A 111 3.14 -16.63 -7.05
CA ILE A 111 2.11 -16.75 -8.07
C ILE A 111 1.21 -17.95 -7.74
N LEU A 112 -0.08 -17.69 -7.61
CA LEU A 112 -1.12 -18.69 -7.46
C LEU A 112 -1.91 -18.83 -8.75
N ARG A 113 -2.02 -20.07 -9.22
CA ARG A 113 -2.85 -20.44 -10.38
C ARG A 113 -3.74 -21.61 -10.01
N ASP A 114 -4.94 -21.65 -10.58
CA ASP A 114 -5.89 -22.71 -10.31
C ASP A 114 -5.31 -24.07 -10.74
N GLY A 115 -5.33 -25.04 -9.82
CA GLY A 115 -4.86 -26.40 -10.06
C GLY A 115 -3.34 -26.56 -10.23
N ALA A 116 -2.54 -25.52 -10.00
CA ALA A 116 -1.07 -25.60 -10.04
C ALA A 116 -0.46 -25.37 -8.65
N ALA A 117 0.75 -25.90 -8.45
CA ALA A 117 1.54 -25.58 -7.27
C ALA A 117 1.92 -24.08 -7.26
N PRO A 118 2.01 -23.44 -6.08
CA PRO A 118 2.51 -22.08 -5.97
C PRO A 118 3.92 -21.94 -6.55
N GLU A 119 4.15 -20.85 -7.29
CA GLU A 119 5.46 -20.53 -7.86
C GLU A 119 6.02 -19.28 -7.18
N MET A 120 7.20 -19.39 -6.57
CA MET A 120 7.81 -18.28 -5.84
C MET A 120 8.87 -17.58 -6.71
N LEU A 121 8.73 -16.27 -6.88
CA LEU A 121 9.69 -15.41 -7.54
C LEU A 121 10.38 -14.50 -6.51
N THR A 122 11.69 -14.31 -6.67
CA THR A 122 12.42 -13.27 -5.95
C THR A 122 12.33 -11.95 -6.70
N ASP A 123 11.91 -10.90 -6.01
CA ASP A 123 11.79 -9.56 -6.56
C ASP A 123 13.11 -8.80 -6.42
N ALA A 124 13.78 -8.53 -7.53
CA ALA A 124 15.08 -7.85 -7.58
C ALA A 124 14.95 -6.32 -7.47
N LEU A 125 14.34 -5.84 -6.39
CA LEU A 125 14.14 -4.41 -6.11
C LEU A 125 15.47 -3.75 -5.71
N GLN A 126 15.73 -2.55 -6.23
CA GLN A 126 16.96 -1.80 -5.88
C GLN A 126 16.75 -0.90 -4.65
N LEU A 127 15.50 -0.55 -4.32
CA LEU A 127 15.12 0.25 -3.14
C LEU A 127 15.88 1.57 -3.02
N ASN A 128 16.21 2.19 -4.16
CA ASN A 128 17.01 3.40 -4.19
C ASN A 128 16.17 4.62 -3.74
N PRO A 129 16.67 5.44 -2.79
CA PRO A 129 15.89 6.50 -2.17
C PRO A 129 15.53 7.68 -3.10
N ALA A 130 16.17 7.77 -4.26
CA ALA A 130 15.93 8.80 -5.28
C ALA A 130 15.14 8.30 -6.50
N LYS A 131 14.79 7.02 -6.53
CA LYS A 131 14.17 6.35 -7.68
C LYS A 131 12.88 5.63 -7.28
N SER A 132 12.19 5.09 -8.28
CA SER A 132 11.08 4.16 -8.11
C SER A 132 11.43 2.83 -8.77
N ASP A 133 11.20 1.72 -8.08
CA ASP A 133 11.34 0.39 -8.67
C ASP A 133 10.12 0.07 -9.53
N VAL A 134 10.34 -0.37 -10.76
CA VAL A 134 9.28 -0.84 -11.66
C VAL A 134 9.53 -2.31 -11.96
N SER A 135 8.57 -3.16 -11.63
CA SER A 135 8.64 -4.60 -11.85
C SER A 135 7.61 -5.03 -12.90
N LEU A 136 8.00 -5.89 -13.84
CA LEU A 136 7.09 -6.54 -14.78
C LEU A 136 6.95 -8.01 -14.43
N TYR A 137 5.72 -8.48 -14.22
CA TYR A 137 5.33 -9.89 -14.09
C TYR A 137 4.64 -10.35 -15.37
N ASN A 138 5.25 -11.28 -16.09
CA ASN A 138 4.68 -11.80 -17.33
C ASN A 138 3.92 -13.10 -17.04
N LEU A 139 2.62 -12.98 -16.80
CA LEU A 139 1.69 -14.11 -16.66
C LEU A 139 0.96 -14.44 -17.97
N SER A 140 1.41 -13.86 -19.08
CA SER A 140 0.83 -14.11 -20.39
C SER A 140 1.47 -15.32 -21.06
N ALA A 141 0.87 -15.77 -22.16
CA ALA A 141 1.46 -16.79 -23.03
C ALA A 141 2.61 -16.25 -23.91
N ALA A 142 2.87 -14.93 -23.92
CA ALA A 142 3.90 -14.33 -24.75
C ALA A 142 5.30 -14.52 -24.14
N GLY A 143 6.19 -15.18 -24.89
CA GLY A 143 7.60 -15.33 -24.53
C GLY A 143 8.39 -14.04 -24.71
N GLY A 144 9.23 -13.71 -23.72
CA GLY A 144 10.25 -12.67 -23.87
C GLY A 144 9.69 -11.26 -24.04
N VAL A 145 8.79 -10.85 -23.15
CA VAL A 145 8.15 -9.53 -23.23
C VAL A 145 9.09 -8.43 -22.79
N ASP A 146 9.16 -7.36 -23.58
CA ASP A 146 9.84 -6.12 -23.26
C ASP A 146 8.88 -5.13 -22.58
N LEU A 147 9.37 -4.42 -21.56
CA LEU A 147 8.71 -3.24 -21.02
C LEU A 147 9.34 -2.00 -21.67
N PHE A 148 8.61 -1.36 -22.57
CA PHE A 148 9.07 -0.20 -23.32
C PHE A 148 8.47 1.10 -22.77
N VAL A 149 9.26 2.18 -22.77
CA VAL A 149 8.84 3.52 -22.34
C VAL A 149 8.77 4.43 -23.56
N PRO A 150 7.57 4.73 -24.10
CA PRO A 150 7.43 5.50 -25.33
C PRO A 150 8.06 6.89 -25.29
N ALA A 151 7.87 7.62 -24.19
CA ALA A 151 8.41 8.96 -24.01
C ALA A 151 9.95 9.01 -24.09
N ALA A 152 10.63 7.93 -23.67
CA ALA A 152 12.08 7.81 -23.72
C ALA A 152 12.59 7.08 -24.97
N ARG A 153 11.69 6.52 -25.78
CA ARG A 153 12.02 5.63 -26.92
C ARG A 153 13.00 4.52 -26.53
N ALA A 154 12.82 3.95 -25.33
CA ALA A 154 13.77 3.03 -24.74
C ALA A 154 13.08 1.83 -24.10
N VAL A 155 13.74 0.67 -24.14
CA VAL A 155 13.31 -0.52 -23.40
C VAL A 155 13.85 -0.45 -21.98
N ALA A 156 12.94 -0.46 -21.00
CA ALA A 156 13.27 -0.45 -19.57
C ALA A 156 13.60 -1.85 -19.04
N LEU A 157 12.87 -2.88 -19.49
CA LEU A 157 13.13 -4.29 -19.18
C LEU A 157 13.08 -5.09 -20.46
N LYS A 158 14.09 -5.95 -20.68
CA LYS A 158 14.17 -6.81 -21.87
C LYS A 158 13.81 -8.25 -21.55
N ALA A 159 13.09 -8.90 -22.46
CA ALA A 159 12.86 -10.33 -22.52
C ALA A 159 12.47 -10.93 -21.16
N VAL A 160 11.39 -10.45 -20.57
CA VAL A 160 10.80 -11.06 -19.37
C VAL A 160 10.14 -12.38 -19.79
N PRO A 161 10.61 -13.53 -19.28
CA PRO A 161 10.10 -14.83 -19.71
C PRO A 161 8.67 -15.04 -19.22
N VAL A 162 7.96 -15.98 -19.85
CA VAL A 162 6.65 -16.46 -19.36
C VAL A 162 6.83 -16.93 -17.92
N ASN A 163 5.87 -16.57 -17.07
CA ASN A 163 5.85 -16.84 -15.63
C ASN A 163 7.02 -16.22 -14.85
N GLY A 164 7.77 -15.30 -15.47
CA GLY A 164 8.89 -14.63 -14.81
C GLY A 164 8.61 -13.18 -14.46
N ALA A 165 9.54 -12.61 -13.71
CA ALA A 165 9.57 -11.21 -13.39
C ALA A 165 10.96 -10.59 -13.58
N LYS A 166 10.99 -9.29 -13.85
CA LYS A 166 12.21 -8.46 -13.77
C LYS A 166 11.87 -7.08 -13.23
N SER A 167 12.87 -6.43 -12.64
CA SER A 167 12.71 -5.11 -12.01
C SER A 167 13.81 -4.14 -12.42
N VAL A 168 13.49 -2.85 -12.48
CA VAL A 168 14.43 -1.76 -12.79
C VAL A 168 14.09 -0.51 -11.97
N ALA A 169 15.10 0.19 -11.47
CA ALA A 169 14.90 1.46 -10.80
C ALA A 169 14.94 2.63 -11.80
N LEU A 170 13.80 3.31 -11.97
CA LEU A 170 13.63 4.47 -12.84
C LEU A 170 13.67 5.77 -12.05
N LYS A 171 14.00 6.87 -12.74
CA LYS A 171 14.00 8.22 -12.15
C LYS A 171 12.60 8.55 -11.60
N ALA A 172 12.54 9.26 -10.48
CA ALA A 172 11.30 9.70 -9.84
C ALA A 172 11.49 11.06 -9.14
N PRO A 173 10.42 11.88 -8.96
CA PRO A 173 9.05 11.62 -9.37
C PRO A 173 8.81 11.90 -10.86
N LEU A 174 7.93 11.13 -11.48
CA LEU A 174 7.42 11.36 -12.84
C LEU A 174 6.25 10.41 -13.14
N THR A 175 5.53 10.68 -14.21
CA THR A 175 4.43 9.84 -14.71
C THR A 175 4.82 9.32 -16.09
N LEU A 176 4.69 8.00 -16.31
CA LEU A 176 5.04 7.36 -17.58
C LEU A 176 3.92 6.47 -18.08
N ASP A 177 3.88 6.35 -19.41
CA ASP A 177 3.20 5.25 -20.07
C ASP A 177 4.21 4.12 -20.31
N PHE A 178 3.71 2.89 -20.33
CA PHE A 178 4.49 1.71 -20.64
C PHE A 178 3.78 0.84 -21.67
N ASP A 179 4.54 0.39 -22.67
CA ASP A 179 4.10 -0.60 -23.65
C ASP A 179 4.72 -1.97 -23.31
N PHE A 180 3.92 -3.01 -23.42
CA PHE A 180 4.36 -4.41 -23.38
C PHE A 180 4.58 -4.86 -24.81
N ARG A 181 5.81 -5.26 -25.15
CA ARG A 181 6.14 -5.60 -26.54
C ARG A 181 6.68 -7.02 -26.67
N ALA A 182 6.30 -7.69 -27.74
CA ALA A 182 6.99 -8.86 -28.26
C ALA A 182 7.63 -8.48 -29.60
N GLY A 183 8.94 -8.23 -29.57
CA GLY A 183 9.63 -7.59 -30.69
C GLY A 183 9.06 -6.19 -30.97
N GLU A 184 8.63 -5.95 -32.21
CA GLU A 184 8.05 -4.66 -32.63
C GLU A 184 6.54 -4.55 -32.37
N THR A 185 5.89 -5.63 -31.93
CA THR A 185 4.43 -5.65 -31.71
C THR A 185 4.12 -5.25 -30.28
N THR A 186 3.32 -4.20 -30.10
CA THR A 186 2.72 -3.86 -28.80
C THR A 186 1.57 -4.82 -28.50
N LEU A 187 1.67 -5.53 -27.39
CA LEU A 187 0.68 -6.48 -26.87
C LEU A 187 -0.40 -5.77 -26.05
N ALA A 188 0.02 -4.88 -25.17
CA ALA A 188 -0.82 -4.09 -24.28
C ALA A 188 -0.07 -2.81 -23.87
N SER A 189 -0.78 -1.86 -23.25
CA SER A 189 -0.17 -0.68 -22.66
C SER A 189 -0.84 -0.34 -21.33
N VAL A 190 -0.08 0.29 -20.43
CA VAL A 190 -0.61 0.99 -19.25
C VAL A 190 -0.22 2.46 -19.36
N ALA A 191 -1.18 3.34 -19.11
CA ALA A 191 -0.97 4.78 -19.19
C ALA A 191 -0.89 5.42 -17.81
N ALA A 192 -0.25 6.58 -17.74
CA ALA A 192 -0.23 7.47 -16.59
C ALA A 192 0.21 6.79 -15.27
N VAL A 193 1.21 5.91 -15.33
CA VAL A 193 1.76 5.25 -14.15
C VAL A 193 2.60 6.25 -13.34
N GLU A 194 2.15 6.55 -12.12
CA GLU A 194 2.86 7.44 -11.20
C GLU A 194 4.07 6.74 -10.57
N LEU A 195 5.26 7.27 -10.82
CA LEU A 195 6.49 6.83 -10.16
C LEU A 195 6.85 7.79 -9.03
N LYS A 196 6.88 7.26 -7.81
CA LYS A 196 7.20 8.01 -6.58
C LYS A 196 8.56 7.58 -6.04
N ARG A 197 9.32 8.52 -5.49
CA ARG A 197 10.61 8.19 -4.84
C ARG A 197 10.36 7.25 -3.67
N ARG A 198 11.26 6.28 -3.46
CA ARG A 198 11.17 5.28 -2.37
C ARG A 198 9.93 4.39 -2.45
N ALA A 199 9.31 4.28 -3.62
CA ALA A 199 8.15 3.45 -3.85
C ALA A 199 8.39 2.55 -5.06
N GLY A 200 7.62 1.47 -5.13
CA GLY A 200 7.62 0.58 -6.29
C GLY A 200 6.27 0.59 -7.01
N VAL A 201 6.28 0.21 -8.28
CA VAL A 201 5.09 -0.17 -9.03
C VAL A 201 5.34 -1.54 -9.64
N SER A 202 4.36 -2.41 -9.55
CA SER A 202 4.34 -3.71 -10.21
C SER A 202 3.34 -3.68 -11.33
N ILE A 203 3.77 -4.12 -12.50
CA ILE A 203 2.92 -4.18 -13.69
C ILE A 203 2.79 -5.63 -14.09
N VAL A 204 1.55 -6.10 -14.19
CA VAL A 204 1.23 -7.49 -14.49
C VAL A 204 0.67 -7.54 -15.90
N LEU A 205 1.28 -8.35 -16.76
CA LEU A 205 0.75 -8.68 -18.08
C LEU A 205 0.10 -10.06 -18.01
N THR A 206 -1.12 -10.16 -18.53
CA THR A 206 -1.91 -11.40 -18.62
C THR A 206 -2.45 -11.57 -20.04
N GLY A 207 -2.98 -12.76 -20.32
CA GLY A 207 -3.67 -13.05 -21.58
C GLY A 207 -2.91 -13.98 -22.50
N ALA A 208 -3.60 -14.38 -23.56
CA ALA A 208 -3.14 -15.32 -24.57
C ALA A 208 -3.83 -15.02 -25.91
N ASP A 209 -3.35 -15.63 -26.99
CA ASP A 209 -4.00 -15.64 -28.31
C ASP A 209 -4.42 -14.25 -28.85
N GLY A 210 -3.61 -13.23 -28.57
CA GLY A 210 -3.85 -11.84 -29.01
C GLY A 210 -4.74 -11.02 -28.08
N GLY A 211 -5.39 -11.63 -27.10
CA GLY A 211 -6.14 -10.94 -26.04
C GLY A 211 -5.26 -10.69 -24.82
N TYR A 212 -4.43 -9.65 -24.87
CA TYR A 212 -3.55 -9.28 -23.75
C TYR A 212 -4.12 -8.13 -22.93
N ALA A 213 -3.92 -8.19 -21.62
CA ALA A 213 -4.30 -7.14 -20.69
C ALA A 213 -3.18 -6.86 -19.71
N ALA A 214 -2.98 -5.59 -19.35
CA ALA A 214 -1.98 -5.18 -18.39
C ALA A 214 -2.57 -4.27 -17.32
N VAL A 215 -2.05 -4.38 -16.10
CA VAL A 215 -2.45 -3.54 -14.96
C VAL A 215 -1.21 -3.12 -14.17
N ALA A 216 -1.13 -1.85 -13.81
CA ALA A 216 -0.09 -1.30 -12.96
C ALA A 216 -0.64 -1.07 -11.55
N VAL A 217 0.09 -1.57 -10.54
CA VAL A 217 -0.32 -1.58 -9.14
C VAL A 217 0.83 -1.03 -8.30
N PRO A 218 0.62 0.06 -7.53
CA PRO A 218 1.62 0.53 -6.58
C PRO A 218 1.97 -0.56 -5.57
N ASN A 219 3.25 -0.71 -5.25
CA ASN A 219 3.69 -1.63 -4.19
C ASN A 219 3.28 -1.04 -2.83
N THR A 220 2.55 -1.84 -2.06
CA THR A 220 2.10 -1.53 -0.70
C THR A 220 2.55 -2.60 0.26
N TYR A 221 2.61 -2.26 1.54
CA TYR A 221 3.02 -3.15 2.62
C TYR A 221 1.91 -3.15 3.66
N LEU A 222 1.46 -4.33 4.08
CA LEU A 222 0.57 -4.46 5.22
C LEU A 222 1.30 -3.97 6.46
N ARG A 223 0.56 -3.24 7.29
CA ARG A 223 1.02 -2.73 8.58
C ARG A 223 0.22 -3.40 9.68
#